data_AF-A0A1F3B9Y9-F1
#
_entry.id   AF-A0A1F3B9Y9-F1
#
_cell.length_a   1.000
_cell.length_b   1.000
_cell.length_c   1.000
_cell.angle_alpha   90.00
_cell.angle_beta   90.00
_cell.angle_gamma   90.00
#
_symmetry.space_group_name_H-M   'P 1'
#
loop_
_entity.id
_entity.type
_entity.pdbx_description
1 polymer ?
#
loop_
_entity_poly.entity_id
_entity_poly.type
_entity_poly.pdbx_seq_one_letter_code
_entity_poly.pdbx_strand_id
1 'polypeptide(L)'
;MGTITHIPAELQKKVDQEIEPGERILWIDMPIPKSWTAGSTVAFLCGVPWTAFWTCGAWDVQWERFNPNWSKWYFLIGAVLCILVGLVFLTMPIWAYIAARQTVYVITDRRAITFEGKWRTRIWSYPPSTLQGFSVREKKDGTGDIIMPVAPDGNRYLGGVGFMNIRNLREAEVLLKQLAEQVQPPTNRQ
;
A
#
# COMPACT_ATOMS: atom_id res chain seq x y z
N MET A 1 17.96 1.42 20.78
CA MET A 1 16.79 1.86 21.58
C MET A 1 15.70 2.24 20.60
N GLY A 2 14.83 1.29 20.25
CA GLY A 2 13.81 1.48 19.21
C GLY A 2 12.78 2.49 19.66
N THR A 3 12.56 3.54 18.86
CA THR A 3 11.43 4.46 19.03
C THR A 3 10.15 3.65 18.97
N ILE A 4 9.38 3.67 20.06
CA ILE A 4 8.06 3.05 20.16
C ILE A 4 7.17 3.69 19.09
N THR A 5 7.00 3.02 17.96
CA THR A 5 6.00 3.39 16.96
C THR A 5 4.66 3.24 17.66
N HIS A 6 3.94 4.34 17.90
CA HIS A 6 2.64 4.30 18.56
C HIS A 6 1.62 3.68 17.59
N ILE A 7 1.55 2.35 17.60
CA ILE A 7 0.60 1.58 16.79
C ILE A 7 -0.80 1.87 17.34
N PRO A 8 -1.79 2.19 16.48
CA PRO A 8 -3.18 2.32 16.90
C PRO A 8 -3.64 1.06 17.64
N ALA A 9 -4.30 1.22 18.79
CA ALA A 9 -4.72 0.10 19.65
C ALA A 9 -5.56 -0.96 18.90
N GLU A 10 -6.37 -0.53 17.94
CA GLU A 10 -7.15 -1.41 17.06
C GLU A 10 -6.26 -2.34 16.22
N LEU A 11 -5.14 -1.85 15.70
CA LEU A 11 -4.19 -2.67 14.92
C LEU A 11 -3.39 -3.58 15.84
N GLN A 12 -2.97 -3.08 17.00
CA GLN A 12 -2.25 -3.90 17.99
C GLN A 12 -3.10 -5.09 18.45
N LYS A 13 -4.38 -4.87 18.76
CA LYS A 13 -5.31 -5.94 19.13
C LYS A 13 -5.46 -7.00 18.04
N LYS A 14 -5.46 -6.60 16.77
CA LYS A 14 -5.52 -7.53 15.63
C LYS A 14 -4.24 -8.34 15.48
N VAL A 15 -3.09 -7.70 15.69
CA VAL A 15 -1.79 -8.40 15.71
C VAL A 15 -1.78 -9.43 16.83
N ASP A 16 -2.18 -9.05 18.05
CA ASP A 16 -2.20 -9.95 19.21
C ASP A 16 -3.18 -11.13 19.05
N GLN A 17 -4.26 -10.95 18.28
CA GLN A 17 -5.24 -12.01 17.99
C GLN A 17 -4.74 -13.04 16.96
N GLU A 18 -3.86 -12.63 16.05
CA GLU A 18 -3.39 -13.47 14.95
C GLU A 18 -2.12 -14.25 15.33
N ILE A 19 -1.35 -13.77 16.31
CA ILE A 19 -0.11 -14.39 16.76
C ILE A 19 -0.41 -15.73 17.46
N GLU A 20 0.31 -16.77 17.05
CA GLU A 20 0.15 -18.09 17.64
C GLU A 20 0.71 -18.14 19.08
N PRO A 21 0.14 -18.94 19.98
CA PRO A 21 0.68 -19.11 21.32
C PRO A 21 2.15 -19.55 21.29
N GLY A 22 3.05 -18.69 21.78
CA GLY A 22 4.50 -18.92 21.82
C GLY A 22 5.30 -18.35 20.66
N GLU A 23 4.66 -17.76 19.65
CA GLU A 23 5.30 -16.97 18.58
C GLU A 23 5.74 -15.61 19.16
N ARG A 24 6.98 -15.19 18.85
CA ARG A 24 7.58 -13.96 19.39
C ARG A 24 7.71 -12.91 18.30
N ILE A 25 7.20 -11.72 18.57
CA ILE A 25 7.42 -10.55 17.70
C ILE A 25 8.87 -10.11 17.85
N LEU A 26 9.63 -10.18 16.75
CA LEU A 26 11.01 -9.68 16.68
C LEU A 26 11.05 -8.23 16.24
N TRP A 27 10.12 -7.82 15.37
CA TRP A 27 10.05 -6.46 14.85
C TRP A 27 8.64 -6.10 14.40
N ILE A 28 8.29 -4.82 14.54
CA ILE A 28 7.01 -4.28 14.14
C ILE A 28 7.16 -2.83 13.69
N ASP A 29 6.62 -2.48 12.53
CA ASP A 29 6.62 -1.10 12.03
C ASP A 29 5.43 -0.82 11.09
N MET A 30 5.19 0.46 10.84
CA MET A 30 4.14 0.94 9.95
C MET A 30 4.75 1.66 8.74
N PRO A 31 4.12 1.62 7.56
CA PRO A 31 4.58 2.42 6.44
C PRO A 31 4.46 3.91 6.80
N ILE A 32 5.43 4.71 6.37
CA ILE A 32 5.41 6.15 6.63
C ILE A 32 4.20 6.75 5.91
N PRO A 33 3.24 7.36 6.63
CA PRO A 33 2.01 7.85 6.03
C PRO A 33 2.32 9.15 5.28
N LYS A 34 2.60 9.04 3.98
CA LYS A 34 2.76 10.16 3.06
C LYS A 34 1.52 10.24 2.18
N SER A 35 0.83 11.38 2.22
CA SER A 35 -0.33 11.63 1.36
C SER A 35 0.08 11.76 -0.11
N TRP A 36 1.31 12.20 -0.38
CA TRP A 36 1.83 12.43 -1.73
C TRP A 36 2.77 11.31 -2.16
N THR A 37 2.18 10.20 -2.59
CA THR A 37 2.89 9.14 -3.33
C THR A 37 2.92 9.47 -4.81
N ALA A 38 3.93 8.99 -5.56
CA ALA A 38 4.04 9.26 -7.00
C ALA A 38 2.75 8.91 -7.76
N GLY A 39 2.12 7.78 -7.45
CA GLY A 39 0.83 7.38 -8.05
C GLY A 39 -0.31 8.35 -7.71
N SER A 40 -0.45 8.75 -6.44
CA SER A 40 -1.47 9.72 -6.03
C SER A 40 -1.25 11.11 -6.62
N THR A 41 0.01 11.53 -6.81
CA THR A 41 0.34 12.82 -7.42
C THR A 41 -0.05 12.85 -8.90
N VAL A 42 0.26 11.79 -9.65
CA VAL A 42 -0.15 11.67 -11.06
C VAL A 42 -1.67 11.64 -11.17
N ALA A 43 -2.36 10.83 -10.35
CA ALA A 43 -3.81 10.78 -10.30
C ALA A 43 -4.44 12.15 -10.02
N PHE A 44 -3.91 12.89 -9.04
CA PHE A 44 -4.35 14.25 -8.72
C PHE A 44 -4.13 15.22 -9.89
N LEU A 45 -2.93 15.23 -10.48
CA LEU A 45 -2.57 16.11 -11.60
C LEU A 45 -3.39 15.83 -12.86
N CYS A 46 -3.79 14.57 -13.11
CA CYS A 46 -4.70 14.24 -14.20
C CYS A 46 -6.17 14.55 -13.85
N GLY A 47 -6.55 14.40 -12.58
CA GLY A 47 -7.90 14.70 -12.10
C GLY A 47 -8.27 16.19 -12.19
N VAL A 48 -7.31 17.10 -11.99
CA VAL A 48 -7.53 18.55 -12.07
C VAL A 48 -8.00 19.03 -13.46
N PRO A 49 -7.27 18.81 -14.57
CA PRO A 49 -7.73 19.23 -15.89
C PRO A 49 -9.00 18.46 -16.32
N TRP A 50 -9.14 17.20 -15.91
CA TRP A 50 -10.36 16.41 -16.16
C TRP A 50 -11.59 17.05 -15.51
N THR A 51 -11.53 17.35 -14.21
CA THR A 51 -12.63 17.99 -13.48
C THR A 51 -12.90 19.40 -13.98
N ALA A 52 -11.86 20.18 -14.25
CA ALA A 52 -11.98 21.53 -14.79
C ALA A 52 -12.68 21.54 -16.17
N PHE A 53 -12.31 20.62 -17.07
CA PHE A 53 -12.92 20.50 -18.39
C PHE A 53 -14.43 20.25 -18.31
N TRP A 54 -14.85 19.27 -17.50
CA TRP A 54 -16.27 18.94 -17.33
C TRP A 54 -17.06 20.02 -16.58
N THR A 55 -16.43 20.72 -15.64
CA THR A 55 -17.07 21.82 -14.89
C THR A 55 -17.27 23.05 -15.78
N CYS A 56 -16.26 23.43 -16.57
CA CYS A 56 -16.37 24.56 -17.51
C CYS A 56 -17.35 24.25 -18.65
N GLY A 57 -17.32 23.02 -19.20
CA GLY A 57 -18.27 22.59 -20.22
C GLY A 57 -19.72 22.56 -19.74
N ALA A 58 -19.94 22.26 -18.45
CA ALA A 58 -21.26 22.32 -17.81
C ALA A 58 -21.76 23.75 -17.54
N TRP A 59 -20.86 24.74 -17.46
CA TRP A 59 -21.21 26.14 -17.24
C TRP A 59 -21.59 26.86 -18.54
N ASP A 60 -20.79 26.69 -19.58
CA ASP A 60 -20.98 27.32 -20.90
C ASP A 60 -21.69 26.36 -21.86
N VAL A 61 -22.92 25.95 -21.53
CA VAL A 61 -23.72 24.89 -22.20
C VAL A 61 -24.11 25.26 -23.64
N GLN A 62 -23.12 25.48 -24.49
CA GLN A 62 -23.20 25.61 -25.94
C GLN A 62 -23.10 24.23 -26.63
N TRP A 63 -23.24 23.14 -25.87
CA TRP A 63 -23.12 21.77 -26.36
C TRP A 63 -24.11 21.43 -27.49
N GLU A 64 -25.27 22.11 -27.51
CA GLU A 64 -26.24 22.03 -28.62
C GLU A 64 -25.63 22.43 -29.98
N ARG A 65 -24.54 23.21 -30.00
CA ARG A 65 -23.77 23.52 -31.23
C ARG A 65 -22.97 22.34 -31.76
N PHE A 66 -22.53 21.43 -30.89
CA PHE A 66 -21.69 20.28 -31.26
C PHE A 66 -22.52 19.03 -31.56
N ASN A 67 -23.65 18.84 -30.87
CA ASN A 67 -24.56 17.72 -31.11
C ASN A 67 -26.03 18.13 -30.88
N PRO A 68 -26.71 18.67 -31.92
CA PRO A 68 -28.08 19.16 -31.79
C PRO A 68 -29.12 18.07 -31.48
N ASN A 69 -28.79 16.79 -31.69
CA ASN A 69 -29.68 15.67 -31.41
C ASN A 69 -29.60 15.15 -29.96
N TRP A 70 -28.64 15.61 -29.16
CA TRP A 70 -28.51 15.18 -27.78
C TRP A 70 -29.19 16.15 -26.83
N SER A 71 -30.16 15.66 -26.06
CA SER A 71 -30.81 16.44 -25.01
C SER A 71 -29.77 16.97 -24.00
N LYS A 72 -29.91 18.24 -23.60
CA LYS A 72 -29.13 18.88 -22.52
C LYS A 72 -29.00 18.01 -21.27
N TRP A 73 -30.02 17.21 -20.96
CA TRP A 73 -30.04 16.30 -19.81
C TRP A 73 -28.97 15.21 -19.87
N TYR A 74 -28.69 14.62 -21.04
CA TYR A 74 -27.67 13.59 -21.18
C TYR A 74 -26.27 14.15 -20.89
N PHE A 75 -26.00 15.37 -21.37
CA PHE A 75 -24.74 16.05 -21.10
C PHE A 75 -24.58 16.41 -19.61
N LEU A 76 -25.62 16.93 -18.97
CA LEU A 76 -25.58 17.24 -17.52
C LEU A 76 -25.32 15.99 -16.68
N ILE A 77 -26.00 14.88 -16.98
CA ILE A 77 -25.76 13.60 -16.27
C ILE A 77 -24.33 13.12 -16.52
N GLY A 78 -23.85 13.16 -17.76
CA GLY A 78 -22.48 12.80 -18.11
C GLY A 78 -21.44 13.66 -17.38
N ALA A 79 -21.64 14.99 -17.36
CA ALA A 79 -20.77 15.92 -16.66
C ALA A 79 -20.74 15.64 -15.16
N VAL A 80 -21.89 15.41 -14.52
CA VAL A 80 -21.95 15.02 -13.10
C VAL A 80 -21.18 13.73 -12.84
N LEU A 81 -21.38 12.69 -13.64
CA LEU A 81 -20.64 11.43 -13.50
C LEU A 81 -19.12 11.64 -13.67
N CYS A 82 -18.70 12.43 -14.66
CA CYS A 82 -17.29 12.70 -14.89
C CYS A 82 -16.65 13.55 -13.79
N ILE A 83 -17.37 14.52 -13.22
CA ILE A 83 -16.94 15.30 -12.06
C ILE A 83 -16.80 14.40 -10.84
N LEU A 84 -17.74 13.48 -10.60
CA LEU A 84 -17.65 12.51 -9.51
C LEU A 84 -16.42 11.62 -9.64
N VAL A 85 -16.15 11.08 -10.83
CA VAL A 85 -14.94 10.30 -11.11
C VAL A 85 -13.68 11.14 -10.88
N GLY A 86 -13.69 12.40 -11.34
CA GLY A 86 -12.60 13.32 -11.10
C GLY A 86 -12.36 13.58 -9.60
N LEU A 87 -13.42 13.74 -8.80
CA LEU A 87 -13.31 13.90 -7.35
C LEU A 87 -12.69 12.67 -6.67
N VAL A 88 -12.97 11.47 -7.17
CA VAL A 88 -12.30 10.24 -6.71
C VAL A 88 -10.80 10.34 -6.97
N PHE A 89 -10.36 10.79 -8.15
CA PHE A 89 -8.93 11.01 -8.43
C PHE A 89 -8.30 12.07 -7.52
N LEU A 90 -8.99 13.19 -7.24
CA LEU A 90 -8.48 14.22 -6.34
C LEU A 90 -8.37 13.74 -4.89
N THR A 91 -9.18 12.79 -4.46
CA THR A 91 -9.13 12.24 -3.09
C THR A 91 -8.09 11.14 -2.92
N MET A 92 -7.49 10.60 -4.01
CA MET A 92 -6.44 9.57 -3.96
C MET A 92 -5.31 9.79 -2.93
N PRO A 93 -4.72 11.00 -2.78
CA PRO A 93 -3.69 11.22 -1.75
C PRO A 93 -4.18 10.99 -0.31
N ILE A 94 -5.46 11.29 -0.05
CA ILE A 94 -6.09 11.05 1.25
C ILE A 94 -6.26 9.55 1.47
N TRP A 95 -6.71 8.81 0.44
CA TRP A 95 -6.81 7.36 0.51
C TRP A 95 -5.47 6.68 0.74
N ALA A 96 -4.40 7.12 0.05
CA ALA A 96 -3.05 6.61 0.24
C ALA A 96 -2.54 6.84 1.67
N TYR A 97 -2.81 8.02 2.24
CA TYR A 97 -2.48 8.32 3.63
C TYR A 97 -3.25 7.44 4.62
N ILE A 98 -4.55 7.26 4.42
CA ILE A 98 -5.40 6.43 5.27
C ILE A 98 -4.96 4.96 5.20
N ALA A 99 -4.67 4.46 4.00
CA ALA A 99 -4.20 3.10 3.77
C ALA A 99 -2.87 2.85 4.51
N ALA A 100 -1.90 3.76 4.40
CA ALA A 100 -0.64 3.64 5.12
C ALA A 100 -0.83 3.58 6.65
N ARG A 101 -1.78 4.34 7.21
CA ARG A 101 -2.09 4.28 8.65
C ARG A 101 -2.81 3.00 9.11
N GLN A 102 -3.26 2.18 8.16
CA GLN A 102 -4.01 0.94 8.39
C GLN A 102 -3.20 -0.30 8.03
N THR A 103 -1.91 -0.12 7.75
CA THR A 103 -1.00 -1.21 7.46
C THR A 103 -0.01 -1.32 8.60
N VAL A 104 0.23 -2.55 9.06
CA VAL A 104 1.32 -2.85 10.00
C VAL A 104 2.08 -4.07 9.51
N TYR A 105 3.39 -3.97 9.54
CA TYR A 105 4.31 -5.02 9.17
C TYR A 105 4.89 -5.62 10.44
N VAL A 106 4.87 -6.94 10.53
CA VAL A 106 5.32 -7.69 11.71
C VAL A 106 6.30 -8.75 11.22
N ILE A 107 7.45 -8.85 11.89
CA ILE A 107 8.37 -9.97 11.71
C ILE A 107 8.39 -10.75 13.02
N THR A 108 8.13 -12.04 12.93
CA THR A 108 8.16 -12.98 14.06
C THR A 108 9.36 -13.92 13.93
N ASP A 109 9.54 -14.78 14.93
CA ASP A 109 10.52 -15.86 14.91
C ASP A 109 10.22 -16.96 13.88
N ARG A 110 8.97 -17.04 13.39
CA ARG A 110 8.52 -18.09 12.45
C ARG A 110 8.21 -17.59 11.05
N ARG A 111 7.72 -16.35 10.89
CA ARG A 111 7.22 -15.80 9.63
C ARG A 111 7.17 -14.27 9.63
N ALA A 112 7.10 -13.69 8.44
CA ALA A 112 6.76 -12.29 8.25
C ALA A 112 5.25 -12.13 8.01
N ILE A 113 4.61 -11.10 8.55
CA ILE A 113 3.18 -10.87 8.43
C ILE A 113 2.93 -9.42 8.02
N THR A 114 2.08 -9.21 7.02
CA THR A 114 1.54 -7.91 6.66
C THR A 114 0.06 -7.87 6.99
N PHE A 115 -0.34 -6.92 7.83
CA PHE A 115 -1.74 -6.63 8.11
C PHE A 115 -2.15 -5.39 7.34
N GLU A 116 -3.21 -5.48 6.55
CA GLU A 116 -3.79 -4.37 5.80
C GLU A 116 -5.27 -4.23 6.17
N GLY A 117 -5.71 -3.04 6.57
CA GLY A 117 -7.09 -2.61 6.32
C GLY A 117 -7.86 -1.96 7.46
N LYS A 118 -8.83 -1.12 7.04
CA LYS A 118 -9.88 -0.51 7.87
C LYS A 118 -11.10 -1.42 8.07
N TRP A 119 -11.64 -1.91 6.96
CA TRP A 119 -12.97 -2.53 6.88
C TRP A 119 -12.91 -4.06 6.75
N ARG A 120 -11.96 -4.57 5.95
CA ARG A 120 -11.64 -5.99 5.86
C ARG A 120 -10.17 -6.12 6.18
N THR A 121 -9.85 -6.80 7.27
CA THR A 121 -8.45 -7.10 7.61
C THR A 121 -7.96 -8.14 6.62
N ARG A 122 -7.00 -7.76 5.79
CA ARG A 122 -6.26 -8.67 4.94
C ARG A 122 -4.96 -8.99 5.65
N ILE A 123 -4.76 -10.28 5.92
CA ILE A 123 -3.60 -10.80 6.62
C ILE A 123 -2.80 -11.60 5.63
N TRP A 124 -1.54 -11.25 5.49
CA TRP A 124 -0.61 -11.84 4.55
C TRP A 124 0.54 -12.45 5.33
N SER A 125 0.62 -13.77 5.37
CA SER A 125 1.67 -14.50 6.10
C SER A 125 2.69 -15.06 5.13
N TYR A 126 3.95 -14.66 5.29
CA TYR A 126 5.09 -15.05 4.48
C TYR A 126 5.95 -16.05 5.25
N PRO A 127 5.83 -17.36 4.96
CA PRO A 127 6.70 -18.35 5.55
C PRO A 127 8.13 -18.19 5.01
N PRO A 128 9.16 -18.68 5.72
CA PRO A 128 10.54 -18.41 5.36
C PRO A 128 10.96 -18.95 3.98
N SER A 129 10.27 -19.97 3.46
CA SER A 129 10.47 -20.46 2.09
C SER A 129 10.13 -19.42 1.02
N THR A 130 9.15 -18.54 1.26
CA THR A 130 8.73 -17.48 0.33
C THR A 130 9.62 -16.23 0.40
N LEU A 131 10.45 -16.14 1.44
CA LEU A 131 11.35 -15.01 1.66
C LEU A 131 12.65 -15.15 0.85
N GLN A 132 12.88 -16.27 0.15
CA GLN A 132 14.10 -16.44 -0.64
C GLN A 132 14.13 -15.46 -1.82
N GLY A 133 15.22 -14.68 -1.93
CA GLY A 133 15.43 -13.78 -3.07
C GLY A 133 14.62 -12.48 -3.01
N PHE A 134 14.24 -12.00 -1.83
CA PHE A 134 13.63 -10.67 -1.68
C PHE A 134 14.58 -9.55 -2.16
N SER A 135 14.00 -8.46 -2.67
CA SER A 135 14.72 -7.29 -3.16
C SER A 135 14.54 -6.11 -2.22
N VAL A 136 15.62 -5.41 -1.91
CA VAL A 136 15.63 -4.22 -1.04
C VAL A 136 15.85 -2.98 -1.90
N ARG A 137 14.98 -1.98 -1.73
CA ARG A 137 15.11 -0.65 -2.34
C ARG A 137 15.24 0.39 -1.24
N GLU A 138 16.47 0.78 -0.95
CA GLU A 138 16.77 1.86 0.01
C GLU A 138 16.68 3.23 -0.69
N LYS A 139 16.01 4.19 -0.05
CA LYS A 139 15.97 5.60 -0.46
C LYS A 139 17.05 6.36 0.30
N LYS A 140 17.49 7.51 -0.25
CA LYS A 140 18.55 8.34 0.34
C LYS A 140 18.28 8.76 1.80
N ASP A 141 17.01 8.81 2.19
CA ASP A 141 16.55 9.21 3.53
C ASP A 141 16.59 8.07 4.57
N GLY A 142 17.15 6.90 4.22
CA GLY A 142 17.22 5.70 5.07
C GLY A 142 15.93 4.86 5.11
N THR A 143 14.85 5.36 4.54
CA THR A 143 13.58 4.64 4.35
C THR A 143 13.65 3.74 3.12
N GLY A 144 12.91 2.65 3.07
CA GLY A 144 12.91 1.82 1.88
C GLY A 144 11.74 0.86 1.75
N ASP A 145 11.81 0.09 0.68
CA ASP A 145 10.81 -0.88 0.30
C ASP A 145 11.49 -2.26 0.21
N ILE A 146 10.93 -3.26 0.90
CA ILE A 146 11.32 -4.67 0.79
C ILE A 146 10.26 -5.37 -0.05
N ILE A 147 10.67 -5.83 -1.23
CA ILE A 147 9.79 -6.44 -2.22
C ILE A 147 10.02 -7.95 -2.19
N MET A 148 8.97 -8.69 -1.90
CA MET A 148 8.97 -10.14 -1.96
C MET A 148 8.65 -10.62 -3.38
N PRO A 149 9.30 -11.70 -3.85
CA PRO A 149 9.13 -12.19 -5.22
C PRO A 149 7.81 -12.94 -5.43
N VAL A 150 7.24 -13.48 -4.36
CA VAL A 150 6.04 -14.33 -4.39
C VAL A 150 5.09 -13.82 -3.31
N ALA A 151 3.83 -13.62 -3.68
CA ALA A 151 2.80 -13.28 -2.70
C ALA A 151 2.42 -14.53 -1.86
N PRO A 152 1.75 -14.36 -0.72
CA PRO A 152 1.40 -15.49 0.16
C PRO A 152 0.47 -16.52 -0.49
N ASP A 153 -0.25 -16.14 -1.55
CA ASP A 153 -1.11 -17.03 -2.34
C ASP A 153 -0.33 -17.84 -3.39
N GLY A 154 1.00 -17.68 -3.46
CA GLY A 154 1.87 -18.34 -4.44
C GLY A 154 1.93 -17.62 -5.79
N ASN A 155 1.15 -16.55 -6.00
CA ASN A 155 1.17 -15.81 -7.25
C ASN A 155 2.31 -14.79 -7.29
N ARG A 156 2.94 -14.66 -8.46
CA ARG A 156 3.91 -13.58 -8.73
C ARG A 156 3.15 -12.30 -9.04
N TYR A 157 3.33 -11.28 -8.21
CA TYR A 157 2.76 -9.95 -8.44
C TYR A 157 3.76 -9.03 -9.12
N LEU A 158 3.37 -8.47 -10.27
CA LEU A 158 4.15 -7.46 -10.99
C LEU A 158 4.21 -6.10 -10.26
N GLY A 159 3.35 -5.90 -9.27
CA GLY A 159 3.28 -4.66 -8.46
C GLY A 159 4.20 -4.61 -7.25
N GLY A 160 4.90 -5.71 -6.93
CA GLY A 160 5.71 -5.85 -5.72
C GLY A 160 4.85 -5.92 -4.46
N VAL A 161 4.86 -7.06 -3.77
CA VAL A 161 4.18 -7.20 -2.48
C VAL A 161 5.25 -7.35 -1.41
N GLY A 162 5.08 -6.74 -0.24
CA GLY A 162 6.06 -6.79 0.83
C GLY A 162 5.95 -5.61 1.79
N PHE A 163 7.07 -5.24 2.40
CA PHE A 163 7.12 -4.16 3.37
C PHE A 163 7.46 -2.86 2.67
N MET A 164 6.48 -1.98 2.52
CA MET A 164 6.63 -0.74 1.76
C MET A 164 6.89 0.44 2.69
N ASN A 165 7.79 1.33 2.27
CA ASN A 165 8.03 2.63 2.88
C ASN A 165 8.28 2.57 4.40
N ILE A 166 9.11 1.62 4.83
CA ILE A 166 9.48 1.42 6.24
C ILE A 166 10.68 2.31 6.62
N ARG A 167 10.78 2.71 7.89
CA ARG A 167 11.88 3.57 8.37
C ARG A 167 13.16 2.78 8.63
N ASN A 168 13.06 1.69 9.39
CA ASN A 168 14.21 0.91 9.83
C ASN A 168 14.48 -0.26 8.86
N LEU A 169 14.75 0.07 7.60
CA LEU A 169 14.92 -0.91 6.51
C LEU A 169 15.97 -1.99 6.84
N ARG A 170 17.13 -1.56 7.36
CA ARG A 170 18.26 -2.47 7.66
C ARG A 170 17.95 -3.44 8.78
N GLU A 171 17.22 -3.00 9.80
CA GLU A 171 16.82 -3.85 10.92
C GLU A 171 15.86 -4.94 10.44
N ALA A 172 14.84 -4.54 9.67
CA ALA A 172 13.90 -5.48 9.05
C ALA A 172 14.61 -6.44 8.08
N GLU A 173 15.57 -5.95 7.29
CA GLU A 173 16.34 -6.77 6.35
C GLU A 173 17.15 -7.85 7.07
N VAL A 174 17.87 -7.51 8.15
CA VAL A 174 18.67 -8.49 8.91
C VAL A 174 17.77 -9.57 9.50
N LEU A 175 16.63 -9.19 10.08
CA LEU A 175 15.68 -10.15 10.64
C LEU A 175 15.05 -11.04 9.57
N LEU A 176 14.72 -10.48 8.40
CA LEU A 176 14.21 -11.26 7.26
C LEU A 176 15.25 -12.22 6.69
N LYS A 177 16.54 -11.83 6.63
CA LYS A 177 17.62 -12.73 6.21
C LYS A 177 17.77 -13.89 7.18
N GLN A 178 17.82 -13.61 8.48
CA GLN A 178 17.89 -14.64 9.52
C GLN A 178 16.71 -15.60 9.42
N LEU A 179 15.51 -15.08 9.18
CA LEU A 179 14.31 -15.89 9.00
C LEU A 179 14.39 -16.76 7.75
N ALA A 180 14.81 -16.21 6.61
CA ALA A 180 14.98 -16.96 5.36
C ALA A 180 16.04 -18.07 5.46
N GLU A 181 17.12 -17.84 6.20
CA GLU A 181 18.20 -18.81 6.43
C GLU A 181 17.75 -20.03 7.25
N GLN A 182 16.71 -19.93 8.08
CA GLN A 182 16.20 -21.07 8.86
C GLN A 182 15.69 -22.24 8.01
N VAL A 183 15.29 -21.97 6.77
CA VAL A 183 14.81 -22.99 5.82
C VAL A 183 15.96 -23.61 5.02
N GLN A 184 17.14 -22.98 5.02
CA GLN A 184 18.28 -23.49 4.30
C GLN A 184 18.94 -24.60 5.13
N PRO A 185 18.98 -25.87 4.66
CA PRO A 185 19.77 -26.89 5.34
C PRO A 185 21.22 -26.41 5.40
N PRO A 186 21.99 -26.77 6.45
CA PRO A 186 23.37 -26.32 6.60
C PRO A 186 24.12 -26.63 5.30
N THR A 187 24.45 -25.59 4.56
CA THR A 187 25.29 -25.71 3.38
C THR A 187 26.64 -26.17 3.90
N ASN A 188 26.90 -27.47 3.75
CA ASN A 188 28.18 -28.09 4.02
C ASN A 188 29.24 -27.26 3.33
N ARG A 189 30.01 -26.50 4.12
CA ARG A 189 31.31 -26.00 3.67
C ARG A 189 32.20 -27.24 3.57
N GLN A 190 32.37 -27.75 2.36
CA GLN A 190 33.54 -28.53 1.99
C GLN A 190 34.65 -27.59 1.55
#